data_AF-A0AAF0QP85-F1
#
_entry.id   AF-A0AAF0QP85-F1
#
_cell.length_a   1.000
_cell.length_b   1.000
_cell.length_c   1.000
_cell.angle_alpha   90.00
_cell.angle_beta   90.00
_cell.angle_gamma   90.00
#
_symmetry.space_group_name_H-M   'P 1'
#
loop_
_entity.id
_entity.type
_entity.pdbx_description
1 polymer ?
#
loop_
_entity_poly.entity_id
_entity_poly.type
_entity_poly.pdbx_seq_one_letter_code
_entity_poly.pdbx_strand_id
1 'polypeptide(L)'
;MFKNAARPKAYFTMWLMLNKKLATADRLAKWGVEIDKTCVLSKNAEETIQHLLIQCQFARKLWERLFTWIHHHSIVPKTWGQFLQWSIQHGKGKSKATQIFKIILAEGVYGVWIERNSRIFVKKD
;
A
#
# COMPACT_ATOMS: atom_id res chain seq x y z
N MET A 1 8.62 0.60 11.83
CA MET A 1 7.79 1.39 10.89
C MET A 1 8.01 2.89 11.03
N PHE A 2 7.84 3.46 12.23
CA PHE A 2 8.03 4.89 12.49
C PHE A 2 9.52 5.28 12.56
N LYS A 3 9.86 6.52 12.19
CA LYS A 3 11.23 7.02 11.91
C LYS A 3 11.87 6.34 10.68
N ASN A 4 11.50 6.81 9.49
CA ASN A 4 12.14 6.47 8.22
C ASN A 4 12.33 7.75 7.38
N ALA A 5 13.25 7.72 6.41
CA ALA A 5 13.57 8.87 5.58
C ALA A 5 12.73 8.96 4.29
N ALA A 6 11.56 8.32 4.26
CA ALA A 6 10.64 8.47 3.13
C ALA A 6 10.09 9.90 3.05
N ARG A 7 9.54 10.26 1.89
CA ARG A 7 8.91 11.57 1.71
C ARG A 7 7.78 11.75 2.71
N PRO A 8 7.55 12.98 3.24
CA PRO A 8 6.49 13.23 4.22
C PRO A 8 5.10 12.74 3.78
N LYS A 9 4.77 12.90 2.49
CA LYS A 9 3.52 12.38 1.92
C LYS A 9 3.42 10.85 2.02
N ALA A 10 4.51 10.14 1.71
CA ALA A 10 4.53 8.69 1.76
C ALA A 10 4.42 8.17 3.20
N TYR A 11 5.12 8.81 4.13
CA TYR A 11 5.00 8.52 5.55
C TYR A 11 3.56 8.71 6.05
N PHE A 12 2.92 9.84 5.71
CA PHE A 12 1.56 10.14 6.12
C PHE A 12 0.54 9.16 5.53
N THR A 13 0.66 8.83 4.24
CA THR A 13 -0.20 7.81 3.60
C THR A 13 -0.02 6.44 4.24
N MET A 14 1.21 6.03 4.56
CA MET A 14 1.46 4.79 5.29
C MET A 14 0.83 4.80 6.69
N TRP A 15 0.88 5.94 7.40
CA TRP A 15 0.19 6.08 8.68
C TRP A 15 -1.33 5.96 8.55
N LEU A 16 -1.94 6.61 7.55
CA LEU A 16 -3.37 6.45 7.26
C LEU A 16 -3.72 5.00 6.96
N MET A 17 -2.88 4.32 6.16
CA MET A 17 -3.02 2.91 5.83
C MET A 17 -3.04 2.03 7.08
N LEU A 18 -2.08 2.21 8.00
CA LEU A 18 -1.98 1.42 9.23
C LEU A 18 -3.20 1.62 10.15
N ASN A 19 -3.76 2.83 10.14
CA ASN A 19 -4.98 3.17 10.87
C ASN A 19 -6.27 2.80 10.10
N LYS A 20 -6.15 2.15 8.94
CA LYS A 20 -7.25 1.83 8.01
C LYS A 20 -8.06 3.05 7.58
N LYS A 21 -7.46 4.25 7.57
CA LYS A 21 -8.08 5.56 7.29
C LYS A 21 -7.98 6.02 5.83
N LEU A 22 -7.43 5.20 4.93
CA LEU A 22 -7.46 5.50 3.49
C LEU A 22 -8.90 5.45 2.97
N ALA A 23 -9.23 6.37 2.06
CA ALA A 23 -10.55 6.48 1.43
C ALA A 23 -10.72 5.45 0.30
N THR A 24 -10.64 4.17 0.64
CA THR A 24 -10.94 3.06 -0.27
C THR A 24 -12.43 2.99 -0.60
N ALA A 25 -12.78 2.35 -1.71
CA ALA A 25 -14.17 2.31 -2.15
C ALA A 25 -15.09 1.63 -1.12
N ASP A 26 -14.64 0.55 -0.47
CA ASP A 26 -15.39 -0.10 0.61
C ASP A 26 -15.71 0.85 1.79
N ARG A 27 -14.80 1.78 2.09
CA ARG A 27 -14.95 2.74 3.18
C ARG A 27 -15.87 3.89 2.80
N LEU A 28 -15.73 4.40 1.58
CA LEU A 28 -16.61 5.44 1.05
C LEU A 28 -18.06 4.94 0.93
N ALA A 29 -18.27 3.69 0.52
CA ALA A 29 -19.59 3.08 0.50
C ALA A 29 -20.22 2.98 1.90
N LYS A 30 -19.43 2.70 2.94
CA LYS A 30 -19.90 2.73 4.34
C LYS A 30 -20.29 4.12 4.83
N TRP A 31 -19.84 5.18 4.16
CA TRP A 31 -20.24 6.56 4.42
C TRP A 31 -21.45 7.00 3.58
N GLY A 32 -22.08 6.08 2.85
CA GLY A 32 -23.24 6.39 2.00
C GLY A 32 -22.88 7.03 0.67
N VAL A 33 -21.59 7.05 0.28
CA VAL A 33 -21.20 7.55 -1.04
C VAL A 33 -21.46 6.45 -2.09
N GLU A 34 -22.32 6.75 -3.06
CA GLU A 34 -22.57 5.86 -4.19
C GLU A 34 -21.39 5.88 -5.18
N ILE A 35 -20.65 4.78 -5.23
CA ILE A 35 -19.49 4.60 -6.13
C ILE A 35 -19.39 3.14 -6.58
N ASP A 36 -18.74 2.92 -7.72
CA ASP A 36 -18.27 1.60 -8.11
C ASP A 36 -17.21 1.12 -7.10
N LYS A 37 -17.48 -0.05 -6.50
CA LYS A 37 -16.57 -0.68 -5.53
C LYS A 37 -15.44 -1.44 -6.19
N THR A 38 -15.46 -1.62 -7.50
CA THR A 38 -14.43 -2.34 -8.23
C THR A 38 -13.08 -1.63 -8.16
N CYS A 39 -12.02 -2.38 -7.87
CA CYS A 39 -10.66 -1.85 -7.84
C CYS A 39 -10.24 -1.35 -9.22
N VAL A 40 -9.97 -0.05 -9.33
CA VAL A 40 -9.56 0.59 -10.60
C VAL A 40 -8.22 0.08 -11.15
N LEU A 41 -7.38 -0.49 -10.27
CA LEU A 41 -6.06 -1.01 -10.66
C LEU A 41 -6.14 -2.39 -11.33
N SER A 42 -6.98 -3.29 -10.81
CA SER A 42 -7.08 -4.68 -11.29
C SER A 42 -8.39 -5.01 -12.03
N LYS A 43 -9.44 -4.21 -11.86
CA LYS A 43 -10.76 -4.35 -12.50
C LYS A 43 -11.46 -5.70 -12.33
N ASN A 44 -11.11 -6.45 -11.29
CA ASN A 44 -11.55 -7.85 -11.14
C ASN A 44 -12.01 -8.22 -9.73
N ALA A 45 -11.94 -7.30 -8.77
CA ALA A 45 -12.32 -7.51 -7.38
C ALA A 45 -12.64 -6.17 -6.71
N GLU A 46 -13.39 -6.23 -5.60
CA GLU A 46 -13.73 -5.03 -4.82
C GLU A 46 -12.49 -4.39 -4.18
N GLU A 47 -12.47 -3.06 -4.16
CA GLU A 47 -11.41 -2.27 -3.54
C GLU A 47 -11.61 -2.19 -2.02
N THR A 48 -10.92 -3.09 -1.33
CA THR A 48 -10.60 -2.97 0.08
C THR A 48 -9.15 -2.55 0.27
N ILE A 49 -8.76 -2.07 1.44
CA ILE A 49 -7.35 -1.75 1.73
C ILE A 49 -6.42 -2.96 1.58
N GLN A 50 -6.90 -4.16 1.95
CA GLN A 50 -6.17 -5.41 1.79
C GLN A 50 -6.03 -5.75 0.30
N HIS A 51 -7.11 -5.65 -0.47
CA HIS A 51 -7.03 -5.89 -1.91
C HIS A 51 -6.08 -4.89 -2.56
N LEU A 52 -6.33 -3.60 -2.39
CA LEU A 52 -5.59 -2.51 -3.03
C LEU A 52 -4.07 -2.63 -2.81
N LEU A 53 -3.62 -2.91 -1.58
CA LEU A 53 -2.21 -2.90 -1.24
C LEU A 53 -1.53 -4.26 -1.28
N ILE A 54 -2.28 -5.37 -1.15
CA ILE A 54 -1.70 -6.69 -0.93
C ILE A 54 -2.11 -7.68 -2.01
N GLN A 55 -3.39 -7.77 -2.37
CA GLN A 55 -3.90 -8.85 -3.23
C GLN A 55 -4.04 -8.42 -4.70
N CYS A 56 -4.15 -7.12 -4.95
CA CYS A 56 -4.24 -6.53 -6.28
C CYS A 56 -3.01 -6.92 -7.10
N GLN A 57 -3.23 -7.46 -8.30
CA GLN A 57 -2.15 -7.89 -9.19
C GLN A 57 -1.16 -6.77 -9.51
N PHE A 58 -1.65 -5.52 -9.63
CA PHE A 58 -0.80 -4.35 -9.80
C PHE A 58 0.15 -4.17 -8.61
N ALA A 59 -0.39 -4.19 -7.38
CA ALA A 59 0.40 -4.05 -6.17
C ALA A 59 1.39 -5.21 -5.99
N ARG A 60 0.98 -6.45 -6.29
CA ARG A 60 1.88 -7.63 -6.25
C ARG A 60 3.12 -7.42 -7.12
N LYS A 61 2.93 -7.04 -8.39
CA LYS A 61 4.03 -6.78 -9.33
C LYS A 61 4.93 -5.64 -8.87
N LEU A 62 4.33 -4.57 -8.31
CA LEU A 62 5.11 -3.47 -7.75
C LEU A 62 5.98 -3.94 -6.58
N TRP A 63 5.42 -4.70 -5.64
CA TRP A 63 6.16 -5.21 -4.50
C TRP A 63 7.29 -6.14 -4.90
N GLU A 64 7.03 -7.08 -5.81
CA GLU A 64 8.05 -7.97 -6.37
C GLU A 64 9.23 -7.15 -6.91
N ARG A 65 8.96 -6.16 -7.76
CA ARG A 65 10.00 -5.30 -8.32
C ARG A 65 10.77 -4.51 -7.24
N LEU A 66 10.05 -3.91 -6.29
CA LEU A 66 10.66 -3.10 -5.23
C LEU A 66 11.54 -3.95 -4.29
N PHE A 67 11.09 -5.14 -3.91
CA PHE A 67 11.86 -6.02 -3.02
C PHE A 67 13.02 -6.70 -3.74
N THR A 68 12.89 -7.04 -5.02
CA THR A 68 14.04 -7.45 -5.85
C THR A 68 15.10 -6.35 -5.91
N TRP A 69 14.70 -5.09 -6.08
CA TRP A 69 15.64 -3.96 -6.18
C TRP A 69 16.49 -3.78 -4.92
N ILE A 70 15.94 -4.08 -3.74
CA ILE A 70 16.68 -3.99 -2.47
C ILE A 70 17.22 -5.33 -1.97
N HIS A 71 17.29 -6.34 -2.85
CA HIS A 71 17.74 -7.70 -2.53
C HIS A 71 17.02 -8.32 -1.31
N HIS A 72 15.73 -8.02 -1.17
CA HIS A 72 14.89 -8.54 -0.11
C HIS A 72 14.04 -9.69 -0.63
N HIS A 73 14.43 -10.93 -0.30
CA HIS A 73 13.84 -12.15 -0.86
C HIS A 73 12.57 -12.63 -0.16
N SER A 74 11.97 -11.82 0.71
CA SER A 74 10.77 -12.24 1.43
C SER A 74 9.53 -12.22 0.54
N ILE A 75 8.63 -13.19 0.73
CA ILE A 75 7.33 -13.20 0.06
C ILE A 75 6.40 -12.22 0.78
N VAL A 76 5.83 -11.27 0.04
CA VAL A 76 4.80 -10.37 0.59
C VAL A 76 3.59 -11.21 1.01
N PRO A 77 3.10 -11.06 2.26
CA PRO A 77 1.96 -11.83 2.75
C PRO A 77 0.69 -11.62 1.93
N LYS A 78 -0.30 -12.50 2.11
CA LYS A 78 -1.58 -12.45 1.38
C LYS A 78 -2.74 -11.84 2.18
N THR A 79 -2.57 -11.75 3.50
CA THR A 79 -3.58 -11.22 4.43
C THR A 79 -3.06 -9.99 5.14
N TRP A 80 -3.98 -9.12 5.57
CA TRP A 80 -3.64 -7.90 6.27
C TRP A 80 -2.88 -8.14 7.58
N GLY A 81 -3.32 -9.10 8.39
CA GLY A 81 -2.68 -9.41 9.67
C GLY A 81 -1.23 -9.87 9.50
N GLN A 82 -0.98 -10.78 8.55
CA GLN A 82 0.36 -11.23 8.23
C GLN A 82 1.21 -10.10 7.64
N PHE A 83 0.65 -9.24 6.79
CA PHE A 83 1.35 -8.09 6.23
C PHE A 83 1.83 -7.12 7.32
N LEU A 84 0.99 -6.85 8.33
CA LEU A 84 1.38 -6.03 9.48
C LEU A 84 2.52 -6.68 10.28
N GLN A 85 2.40 -7.96 10.61
CA GLN A 85 3.44 -8.70 11.35
C GLN A 85 4.76 -8.71 10.59
N TRP A 86 4.72 -9.03 9.29
CA TRP A 86 5.86 -9.02 8.39
C TRP A 86 6.52 -7.63 8.33
N SER A 87 5.72 -6.56 8.20
CA SER A 87 6.22 -5.18 8.20
C SER A 87 6.90 -4.80 9.52
N ILE A 88 6.38 -5.27 10.65
CA ILE A 88 6.97 -5.05 11.97
C ILE A 88 8.30 -5.82 12.09
N GLN A 89 8.30 -7.09 11.70
CA GLN A 89 9.46 -7.97 11.78
C GLN A 89 10.64 -7.42 10.97
N HIS A 90 10.44 -7.10 9.69
CA HIS A 90 11.48 -6.60 8.81
C HIS A 90 11.80 -5.10 9.03
N GLY A 91 10.84 -4.36 9.59
CA GLY A 91 11.00 -2.96 9.97
C GLY A 91 11.58 -2.74 11.38
N LYS A 92 11.98 -3.79 12.11
CA LYS A 92 12.56 -3.71 13.46
C LYS A 92 14.06 -3.46 13.39
N GLY A 93 14.55 -2.52 14.20
CA GLY A 93 15.98 -2.19 14.29
C GLY A 93 16.39 -0.93 13.52
N LYS A 94 17.71 -0.73 13.42
CA LYS A 94 18.36 0.49 12.90
C LYS A 94 19.39 0.23 11.79
N SER A 95 19.53 -1.00 11.30
CA SER A 95 20.48 -1.30 10.22
C SER A 95 20.13 -0.54 8.93
N LYS A 96 21.11 -0.34 8.03
CA LYS A 96 20.87 0.29 6.72
C LYS A 96 19.80 -0.46 5.94
N ALA A 97 19.86 -1.79 5.90
CA ALA A 97 18.87 -2.63 5.25
C ALA A 97 17.45 -2.42 5.82
N THR A 98 17.31 -2.37 7.15
CA THR A 98 16.02 -2.08 7.81
C THR A 98 15.50 -0.68 7.47
N GLN A 99 16.38 0.33 7.35
CA GLN A 99 15.95 1.68 6.98
C GLN A 99 15.48 1.74 5.52
N ILE A 100 16.22 1.11 4.60
CA ILE A 100 15.83 0.98 3.20
C ILE A 100 14.48 0.26 3.09
N PHE A 101 14.28 -0.85 3.81
CA PHE A 101 13.01 -1.56 3.86
C PHE A 101 11.83 -0.65 4.27
N LYS A 102 12.00 0.12 5.35
CA LYS A 102 10.95 1.06 5.81
C LYS A 102 10.62 2.11 4.75
N ILE A 103 11.63 2.63 4.05
CA ILE A 103 11.46 3.62 2.98
C ILE A 103 10.68 3.00 1.82
N ILE A 104 11.13 1.84 1.32
CA ILE A 104 10.48 1.12 0.22
C ILE A 104 9.03 0.79 0.56
N LEU A 105 8.75 0.37 1.80
CA LEU A 105 7.39 0.05 2.22
C LEU A 105 6.50 1.30 2.23
N ALA A 106 6.98 2.43 2.78
CA ALA A 106 6.23 3.68 2.80
C ALA A 106 6.00 4.23 1.38
N GLU A 107 7.05 4.26 0.55
CA GLU A 107 7.00 4.76 -0.81
C GLU A 107 6.17 3.85 -1.73
N GLY A 108 6.20 2.54 -1.54
CA GLY A 108 5.37 1.60 -2.29
C GLY A 108 3.88 1.77 -1.98
N VAL A 109 3.51 1.91 -0.69
CA VAL A 109 2.12 2.21 -0.29
C VAL A 109 1.65 3.51 -0.90
N TYR A 110 2.49 4.55 -0.85
CA TYR A 110 2.20 5.83 -1.47
C TYR A 110 2.06 5.72 -2.99
N GLY A 111 2.95 5.01 -3.66
CA GLY A 111 2.94 4.75 -5.10
C GLY A 111 1.64 4.11 -5.57
N VAL A 112 1.19 3.05 -4.87
CA VAL A 112 -0.11 2.42 -5.16
C VAL A 112 -1.26 3.42 -4.97
N TRP A 113 -1.23 4.20 -3.89
CA TRP A 113 -2.28 5.16 -3.57
C TRP A 113 -2.39 6.28 -4.62
N ILE A 114 -1.27 6.85 -5.06
CA ILE A 114 -1.28 7.91 -6.07
C ILE A 114 -1.69 7.39 -7.44
N GLU A 115 -1.25 6.18 -7.83
CA GLU A 115 -1.66 5.57 -9.10
C GLU A 115 -3.16 5.31 -9.13
N ARG A 116 -3.68 4.75 -8.03
CA ARG A 116 -5.13 4.53 -7.85
C ARG A 116 -5.91 5.83 -7.99
N ASN A 117 -5.46 6.89 -7.29
CA ASN A 117 -6.13 8.19 -7.36
C ASN A 117 -6.03 8.82 -8.75
N SER A 118 -4.86 8.72 -9.40
CA SER A 118 -4.67 9.20 -10.77
C SER A 118 -5.72 8.57 -11.71
N ARG A 119 -5.92 7.25 -11.68
CA ARG A 119 -6.91 6.61 -12.56
C ARG A 119 -8.37 7.00 -12.29
N ILE A 120 -8.70 7.41 -11.07
CA ILE A 120 -10.05 7.84 -10.68
C ILE A 120 -10.30 9.30 -11.08
N PHE A 121 -9.30 10.16 -10.93
CA PHE A 121 -9.47 11.60 -11.12
C PHE A 121 -9.01 12.12 -12.49
N VAL A 122 -8.11 11.41 -13.20
CA VAL A 122 -7.66 11.79 -14.56
C VAL A 122 -8.72 11.52 -15.64
N LYS A 123 -9.81 10.81 -15.32
CA LYS A 123 -10.95 10.58 -16.24
C LYS A 123 -12.11 11.56 -16.05
N LYS A 124 -11.92 12.65 -15.31
CA LYS A 124 -12.96 13.67 -15.09
C LYS A 124 -12.52 15.00 -15.67
N ASP A 125 -12.41 15.06 -16.99
CA ASP A 125 -12.46 16.28 -17.79
C ASP A 125 -13.12 15.93 -19.14
#